data_AF-A0A353WPP3-F1
#
_entry.id   AF-A0A353WPP3-F1
#
_cell.length_a   1.000
_cell.length_b   1.000
_cell.length_c   1.000
_cell.angle_alpha   90.00
_cell.angle_beta   90.00
_cell.angle_gamma   90.00
#
_symmetry.space_group_name_H-M   'P 1'
#
loop_
_entity.id
_entity.type
_entity.pdbx_description
1 polymer ?
#
loop_
_entity_poly.entity_id
_entity_poly.type
_entity_poly.pdbx_seq_one_letter_code
_entity_poly.pdbx_strand_id
1 'polypeptide(L)'
;MSFITLSAIIPLAAYIICILCNLTFNDGNWQAPGVIFRTFLLVITMICITIFMPVKCYGKLTEKNYGSFYLLIPASTLEKFLSMIILCAVISPLVACSIYFLVDSLLCLVDPTCGDNVFYLISNARKTIMDFVHELDMEDTSYLLNFAHNVSSPWLYLDDIFGASLPFLLGALVFRRSKTAKTILSLIGISIVFSILSAPFIDNFFETTFDNIDIFENDIFTNLPLIDTISDTIVNLLFLAAIYFKLKTLKH
;
A
#
# COMPACT_ATOMS: atom_id res chain seq x y z
N MET A 1 1.25 -15.00 16.78
CA MET A 1 0.72 -13.64 16.60
C MET A 1 0.28 -13.45 15.17
N SER A 2 -1.02 -13.21 14.97
CA SER A 2 -1.61 -12.79 13.70
C SER A 2 -1.00 -11.45 13.29
N PHE A 3 -0.62 -11.23 12.03
CA PHE A 3 -0.08 -9.92 11.60
C PHE A 3 -1.05 -8.77 11.85
N ILE A 4 -2.34 -9.08 11.99
CA ILE A 4 -3.37 -8.14 12.43
C ILE A 4 -3.08 -7.59 13.84
N THR A 5 -2.50 -8.38 14.76
CA THR A 5 -2.11 -7.87 16.09
C THR A 5 -0.95 -6.88 16.02
N LEU A 6 -0.15 -6.91 14.95
CA LEU A 6 0.90 -5.92 14.69
C LEU A 6 0.29 -4.52 14.54
N SER A 7 -0.88 -4.42 13.88
CA SER A 7 -1.59 -3.14 13.67
C SER A 7 -2.06 -2.49 14.96
N ALA A 8 -2.32 -3.28 16.02
CA ALA A 8 -2.64 -2.75 17.34
C ALA A 8 -1.38 -2.40 18.15
N ILE A 9 -0.35 -3.25 18.07
CA ILE A 9 0.85 -3.13 18.92
C ILE A 9 1.74 -1.97 18.47
N ILE A 10 1.91 -1.73 17.17
CA ILE A 10 2.80 -0.68 16.64
C ILE A 10 2.44 0.72 17.18
N PRO A 11 1.20 1.22 17.05
CA PRO A 11 0.88 2.57 17.51
C PRO A 11 1.04 2.69 19.04
N LEU A 12 0.68 1.64 19.80
CA LEU A 12 0.87 1.60 21.25
C LEU A 12 2.34 1.62 21.65
N ALA A 13 3.18 0.80 21.01
CA ALA A 13 4.60 0.73 21.30
C ALA A 13 5.29 2.06 20.95
N ALA A 14 4.96 2.66 19.80
CA ALA A 14 5.48 3.96 19.40
C ALA A 14 5.08 5.07 20.40
N TYR A 15 3.83 5.07 20.84
CA TYR A 15 3.34 6.00 21.86
C TYR A 15 4.12 5.88 23.18
N ILE A 16 4.27 4.65 23.70
CA ILE A 16 5.03 4.40 24.94
C ILE A 16 6.50 4.83 24.79
N ILE A 17 7.15 4.47 23.68
CA ILE A 17 8.56 4.82 23.44
C ILE A 17 8.73 6.35 23.36
N CYS A 18 7.85 7.05 22.65
CA CYS A 18 7.92 8.52 22.54
C CYS A 18 7.74 9.19 23.89
N ILE A 19 6.80 8.74 24.73
CA ILE A 19 6.62 9.27 26.08
C ILE A 19 7.86 9.02 26.93
N LEU A 20 8.39 7.80 26.92
CA LEU A 20 9.60 7.47 27.67
C LEU A 20 10.76 8.37 27.25
N CYS A 21 10.97 8.57 25.94
CA CYS A 21 12.01 9.45 25.43
C CYS A 21 11.81 10.91 25.84
N ASN A 22 10.58 11.43 25.76
CA ASN A 22 10.29 12.82 26.15
C ASN A 22 10.46 13.01 27.66
N LEU A 23 10.06 12.05 28.48
CA LEU A 23 10.27 12.09 29.92
C LEU A 23 11.75 12.05 30.32
N THR A 24 12.59 11.32 29.59
CA THR A 24 14.02 11.19 29.93
C THR A 24 14.90 12.27 29.31
N PHE A 25 14.57 12.77 28.12
CA PHE A 25 15.47 13.65 27.35
C PHE A 25 14.92 15.06 27.10
N ASN A 26 13.60 15.27 27.20
CA ASN A 26 12.94 16.48 26.70
C ASN A 26 12.08 17.12 27.80
N ASP A 27 12.77 17.76 28.76
CA ASP A 27 12.21 18.57 29.85
C ASP A 27 11.26 17.87 30.83
N GLY A 28 11.10 16.54 30.72
CA GLY A 28 10.17 15.78 31.57
C GLY A 28 8.69 16.00 31.21
N ASN A 29 8.41 16.59 30.05
CA ASN A 29 7.06 16.91 29.64
C ASN A 29 6.35 15.68 29.05
N TRP A 30 5.10 15.48 29.46
CA TRP A 30 4.22 14.48 28.86
C TRP A 30 3.78 14.95 27.48
N GLN A 31 4.41 14.41 26.43
CA GLN A 31 4.11 14.76 25.04
C GLN A 31 3.98 13.49 24.20
N ALA A 32 2.80 13.31 23.62
CA ALA A 32 2.50 12.25 22.67
C ALA A 32 3.22 12.44 21.31
N PRO A 33 3.39 11.36 20.52
CA PRO A 33 3.91 11.45 19.17
C PRO A 33 3.00 12.26 18.25
N GLY A 34 3.59 13.11 17.42
CA GLY A 34 2.86 13.92 16.44
C GLY A 34 2.12 13.09 15.37
N VAL A 35 1.06 13.69 14.82
CA VAL A 35 0.15 13.05 13.84
C VAL A 35 0.87 12.57 12.58
N ILE A 36 1.85 13.35 12.10
CA ILE A 36 2.66 13.00 10.92
C ILE A 36 3.42 11.69 11.15
N PHE A 37 4.10 11.57 12.30
CA PHE A 37 4.86 10.36 12.64
C PHE A 37 3.96 9.13 12.77
N ARG A 38 2.80 9.27 13.42
CA ARG A 38 1.77 8.22 13.52
C ARG A 38 1.22 7.80 12.16
N THR A 39 1.10 8.73 11.22
CA THR A 39 0.67 8.45 9.83
C THR A 39 1.74 7.68 9.06
N PHE A 40 3.02 8.03 9.21
CA PHE A 40 4.12 7.23 8.64
C PHE A 40 4.13 5.79 9.17
N LEU A 41 3.89 5.60 10.47
CA LEU A 41 3.80 4.26 11.07
C LEU A 41 2.62 3.45 10.55
N LEU A 42 1.48 4.08 10.26
CA LEU A 42 0.34 3.43 9.59
C LEU A 42 0.77 2.89 8.21
N VAL A 43 1.42 3.72 7.39
CA VAL A 43 1.87 3.33 6.05
C VAL A 43 2.83 2.15 6.10
N ILE A 44 3.82 2.19 7.00
CA ILE A 44 4.78 1.07 7.19
C ILE A 44 4.05 -0.22 7.61
N THR A 45 3.08 -0.10 8.53
CA THR A 45 2.27 -1.23 9.00
C THR A 45 1.48 -1.84 7.84
N MET A 46 0.88 -1.00 6.99
CA MET A 46 0.13 -1.44 5.81
C MET A 46 1.02 -2.17 4.81
N ILE A 47 2.20 -1.63 4.50
CA ILE A 47 3.17 -2.29 3.63
C ILE A 47 3.56 -3.67 4.18
N CYS A 48 3.86 -3.76 5.48
CA CYS A 48 4.20 -5.03 6.12
C CYS A 48 3.06 -6.05 6.02
N ILE A 49 1.83 -5.64 6.26
CA ILE A 49 0.68 -6.55 6.22
C ILE A 49 0.45 -7.06 4.79
N THR A 50 0.52 -6.18 3.79
CA THR A 50 0.38 -6.55 2.38
C THR A 50 1.47 -7.53 1.93
N ILE A 51 2.71 -7.37 2.39
CA ILE A 51 3.84 -8.26 2.05
C ILE A 51 3.73 -9.62 2.74
N PHE A 52 3.41 -9.64 4.04
CA PHE A 52 3.55 -10.86 4.83
C PHE A 52 2.27 -11.69 4.95
N MET A 53 1.09 -11.08 4.83
CA MET A 53 -0.18 -11.80 4.98
C MET A 53 -0.39 -12.89 3.92
N PRO A 54 -0.14 -12.66 2.62
CA PRO A 54 -0.29 -13.69 1.58
C PRO A 54 0.56 -14.92 1.84
N VAL A 55 1.81 -14.71 2.26
CA VAL A 55 2.77 -15.78 2.52
C VAL A 55 2.38 -16.61 3.75
N LYS A 56 1.88 -15.98 4.82
CA LYS A 56 1.48 -16.73 6.02
C LYS A 56 0.19 -17.52 5.82
N CYS A 57 -0.82 -16.92 5.19
CA CYS A 57 -2.11 -17.57 5.00
C CYS A 57 -2.04 -18.68 3.96
N TYR A 58 -1.36 -18.43 2.85
CA TYR A 58 -1.41 -19.30 1.67
C TYR A 58 -0.09 -19.96 1.33
N GLY A 59 1.02 -19.59 1.98
CA GLY A 59 2.30 -20.26 1.77
C GLY A 59 2.24 -21.76 2.05
N LYS A 60 1.48 -22.21 3.06
CA LYS A 60 1.39 -23.64 3.39
C LYS A 60 0.75 -24.51 2.29
N LEU A 61 0.04 -23.90 1.33
CA LEU A 61 -0.60 -24.62 0.22
C LEU A 61 0.41 -25.31 -0.71
N THR A 62 1.67 -24.89 -0.72
CA THR A 62 2.72 -25.50 -1.57
C THR A 62 3.43 -26.68 -0.90
N GLU A 63 3.13 -26.96 0.37
CA GLU A 63 3.80 -28.00 1.16
C GLU A 63 2.91 -29.24 1.28
N LYS A 64 3.43 -30.40 0.83
CA LYS A 64 2.71 -31.69 0.84
C LYS A 64 2.32 -32.17 2.25
N ASN A 65 3.04 -31.69 3.27
CA ASN A 65 2.84 -32.10 4.67
C ASN A 65 1.59 -31.47 5.32
N TYR A 66 1.00 -30.43 4.72
CA TYR A 66 -0.17 -29.73 5.23
C TYR A 66 -1.48 -30.16 4.53
N GLY A 67 -1.57 -31.42 4.10
CA GLY A 67 -2.72 -31.96 3.37
C GLY A 67 -4.06 -31.81 4.10
N SER A 68 -4.09 -31.78 5.43
CA SER A 68 -5.33 -31.53 6.20
C SER A 68 -5.81 -30.07 6.11
N PHE A 69 -4.90 -29.10 6.00
CA PHE A 69 -5.25 -27.70 5.73
C PHE A 69 -5.78 -27.49 4.31
N TYR A 70 -5.41 -28.37 3.38
CA TYR A 70 -5.99 -28.39 2.03
C TYR A 70 -7.46 -28.85 2.03
N LEU A 71 -7.94 -29.53 3.08
CA LEU A 71 -9.36 -29.89 3.20
C LEU A 71 -10.22 -28.76 3.79
N LEU A 72 -9.60 -27.76 4.43
CA LEU A 72 -10.30 -26.63 5.07
C LEU A 72 -10.58 -25.48 4.10
N ILE A 73 -9.96 -25.49 2.93
CA ILE A 73 -10.17 -24.51 1.86
C ILE A 73 -11.36 -24.96 0.99
N PRO A 74 -12.07 -24.01 0.36
CA PRO A 74 -13.22 -24.32 -0.50
C PRO A 74 -12.88 -25.34 -1.61
N ALA A 75 -13.87 -26.17 -1.95
CA ALA A 75 -13.67 -27.34 -2.81
C ALA A 75 -13.39 -26.98 -4.28
N SER A 76 -13.89 -25.84 -4.77
CA SER A 76 -13.67 -25.40 -6.16
C SER A 76 -12.40 -24.55 -6.31
N THR A 77 -11.71 -24.71 -7.44
CA THR A 77 -10.52 -23.89 -7.79
C THR A 77 -10.85 -22.41 -7.90
N LEU A 78 -12.06 -22.06 -8.36
CA LEU A 78 -12.51 -20.67 -8.47
C LEU A 78 -12.80 -20.09 -7.09
N GLU A 79 -13.56 -20.79 -6.24
CA GLU A 79 -13.87 -20.34 -4.88
C GLU A 79 -12.60 -20.12 -4.06
N LYS A 80 -11.63 -21.03 -4.21
CA LYS A 80 -10.32 -20.91 -3.57
C LYS A 80 -9.54 -19.70 -4.08
N PHE A 81 -9.53 -19.46 -5.38
CA PHE A 81 -8.91 -18.29 -6.00
C PHE A 81 -9.54 -16.98 -5.49
N LEU A 82 -10.87 -16.90 -5.53
CA LEU A 82 -11.62 -15.73 -5.09
C LEU A 82 -11.41 -15.46 -3.59
N SER A 83 -11.51 -16.51 -2.76
CA SER A 83 -11.27 -16.41 -1.31
C SER A 83 -9.87 -15.91 -1.01
N MET A 84 -8.87 -16.38 -1.77
CA MET A 84 -7.47 -15.99 -1.61
C MET A 84 -7.24 -14.50 -1.89
N ILE A 85 -7.84 -14.00 -2.96
CA ILE A 85 -7.75 -12.58 -3.34
C ILE A 85 -8.50 -11.71 -2.34
N ILE A 86 -9.77 -12.04 -2.04
CA ILE A 86 -10.59 -11.24 -1.12
C ILE A 86 -9.94 -11.16 0.26
N LEU A 87 -9.40 -12.27 0.79
CA LEU A 87 -8.78 -12.28 2.11
C LEU A 87 -7.47 -11.49 2.16
N CYS A 88 -6.63 -11.60 1.14
CA CYS A 88 -5.33 -10.94 1.12
C CYS A 88 -5.37 -9.47 0.68
N ALA A 89 -6.12 -9.16 -0.37
CA ALA A 89 -6.12 -7.84 -0.99
C ALA A 89 -7.18 -6.90 -0.40
N VAL A 90 -8.26 -7.42 0.17
CA VAL A 90 -9.38 -6.60 0.69
C VAL A 90 -9.50 -6.70 2.21
N ILE A 91 -9.77 -7.89 2.73
CA ILE A 91 -10.12 -8.07 4.15
C ILE A 91 -8.92 -7.76 5.05
N SER A 92 -7.73 -8.28 4.74
CA SER A 92 -6.54 -8.05 5.56
C SER A 92 -6.17 -6.56 5.71
N PRO A 93 -5.98 -5.78 4.62
CA PRO A 93 -5.66 -4.36 4.77
C PRO A 93 -6.80 -3.58 5.43
N LEU A 94 -8.07 -3.89 5.12
CA LEU A 94 -9.22 -3.19 5.71
C LEU A 94 -9.32 -3.40 7.23
N VAL A 95 -9.17 -4.65 7.69
CA VAL A 95 -9.18 -4.97 9.12
C VAL A 95 -7.99 -4.33 9.84
N ALA A 96 -6.81 -4.34 9.21
CA ALA A 96 -5.62 -3.69 9.76
C ALA A 96 -5.77 -2.17 9.92
N CYS A 97 -6.26 -1.48 8.88
CA CYS A 97 -6.58 -0.05 8.95
C CYS A 97 -7.60 0.24 10.05
N SER A 98 -8.68 -0.55 10.11
CA SER A 98 -9.75 -0.35 11.09
C SER A 98 -9.23 -0.46 12.53
N ILE A 99 -8.42 -1.48 12.81
CA ILE A 99 -7.82 -1.67 14.14
C ILE A 99 -6.83 -0.54 14.45
N TYR A 100 -6.00 -0.14 13.49
CA TYR A 100 -5.06 0.95 13.71
C TYR A 100 -5.78 2.26 14.03
N PHE A 101 -6.80 2.64 13.25
CA PHE A 101 -7.60 3.85 13.50
C PHE A 101 -8.34 3.80 14.83
N LEU A 102 -8.83 2.63 15.23
CA LEU A 102 -9.50 2.45 16.51
C LEU A 102 -8.51 2.68 17.66
N VAL A 103 -7.34 2.04 17.61
CA VAL A 103 -6.30 2.21 18.64
C VAL A 103 -5.79 3.65 18.69
N ASP A 104 -5.56 4.27 17.54
CA ASP A 104 -5.13 5.67 17.44
C ASP A 104 -6.17 6.64 18.04
N SER A 105 -7.45 6.42 17.72
CA SER A 105 -8.53 7.25 18.26
C SER A 105 -8.71 7.05 19.76
N LEU A 106 -8.54 5.82 20.27
CA LEU A 106 -8.55 5.57 21.72
C LEU A 106 -7.38 6.24 22.42
N LEU A 107 -6.19 6.23 21.81
CA LEU A 107 -5.01 6.89 22.37
C LEU A 107 -5.21 8.41 22.46
N CYS A 108 -5.68 9.05 21.40
CA CYS A 108 -5.94 10.49 21.44
C CYS A 108 -7.16 10.87 22.29
N LEU A 109 -8.07 9.93 22.58
CA LEU A 109 -9.14 10.15 23.56
C LEU A 109 -8.61 10.14 25.00
N VAL A 110 -7.64 9.27 25.30
CA VAL A 110 -7.06 9.14 26.63
C VAL A 110 -6.04 10.26 26.90
N ASP A 111 -5.30 10.67 25.89
CA ASP A 111 -4.24 11.66 26.01
C ASP A 111 -4.55 12.95 25.21
N PRO A 112 -4.87 14.07 25.89
CA PRO A 112 -5.16 15.33 25.22
C PRO A 112 -3.93 15.95 24.52
N THR A 113 -2.72 15.47 24.79
CA THR A 113 -1.48 15.96 24.13
C THR A 113 -1.26 15.35 22.74
N CYS A 114 -2.07 14.34 22.37
CA CYS A 114 -2.02 13.62 21.10
C CYS A 114 -2.35 14.50 19.88
N GLY A 115 -3.06 15.61 20.09
CA GLY A 115 -3.58 16.45 19.02
C GLY A 115 -4.64 15.71 18.20
N ASP A 116 -4.59 15.87 16.88
CA ASP A 116 -5.58 15.27 15.98
C ASP A 116 -5.37 13.76 15.77
N ASN A 117 -6.46 13.07 15.43
CA ASN A 117 -6.45 11.65 15.10
C ASN A 117 -5.92 11.46 13.65
N VAL A 118 -5.28 10.32 13.36
CA VAL A 118 -4.80 10.02 12.00
C VAL A 118 -5.96 10.01 10.99
N PHE A 119 -7.15 9.57 11.41
CA PHE A 119 -8.34 9.60 10.58
C PHE A 119 -8.71 11.02 10.12
N TYR A 120 -8.58 12.01 11.01
CA TYR A 120 -8.88 13.41 10.70
C TYR A 120 -7.90 13.98 9.67
N LEU A 121 -6.60 13.65 9.79
CA LEU A 121 -5.60 14.02 8.80
C LEU A 121 -5.93 13.40 7.43
N ILE A 122 -6.28 12.12 7.38
CA ILE A 122 -6.60 11.44 6.11
C ILE A 122 -7.86 12.03 5.48
N SER A 123 -8.92 12.28 6.26
CA SER A 123 -10.16 12.86 5.74
C SER A 123 -9.97 14.30 5.25
N ASN A 124 -9.05 15.05 5.86
CA ASN A 124 -8.78 16.43 5.51
C ASN A 124 -7.53 16.63 4.67
N ALA A 125 -6.82 15.55 4.30
CA ALA A 125 -5.56 15.62 3.56
C ALA A 125 -5.71 16.45 2.29
N ARG A 126 -6.80 16.24 1.55
CA ARG A 126 -7.14 17.03 0.38
C ARG A 126 -7.27 18.52 0.70
N LYS A 127 -7.97 18.88 1.77
CA LYS A 127 -8.14 20.28 2.17
C LYS A 127 -6.82 20.90 2.58
N THR A 128 -6.03 20.21 3.40
CA THR A 128 -4.70 20.68 3.84
C THR A 128 -3.74 20.91 2.66
N ILE A 129 -3.75 20.02 1.67
CA ILE A 129 -2.95 20.18 0.45
C ILE A 129 -3.43 21.39 -0.36
N MET A 130 -4.75 21.57 -0.50
CA MET A 130 -5.32 22.70 -1.24
C MET A 130 -5.03 24.04 -0.56
N ASP A 131 -5.12 24.09 0.77
CA ASP A 131 -4.81 25.29 1.55
C ASP A 131 -3.32 25.65 1.42
N PHE A 132 -2.42 24.66 1.45
CA PHE A 132 -0.98 24.86 1.22
C PHE A 132 -0.66 25.36 -0.20
N VAL A 133 -1.33 24.82 -1.23
CA VAL A 133 -1.14 25.27 -2.62
C VAL A 133 -1.66 26.69 -2.82
N HIS A 134 -2.75 27.05 -2.14
CA HIS A 134 -3.31 28.40 -2.21
C HIS A 134 -2.41 29.45 -1.54
N GLU A 135 -1.67 29.07 -0.49
CA GLU A 135 -0.72 29.94 0.20
C GLU A 135 0.55 30.25 -0.62
N LEU A 136 0.82 29.47 -1.69
CA LEU A 136 1.99 29.66 -2.57
C LEU A 136 1.81 30.75 -3.65
N ASP A 137 0.66 31.46 -3.67
CA ASP A 137 0.31 32.66 -4.46
C ASP A 137 1.27 33.01 -5.63
N MET A 138 1.26 32.18 -6.68
CA MET A 138 1.95 32.42 -7.95
C MET A 138 0.94 32.38 -9.10
N GLU A 139 1.15 33.23 -10.11
CA GLU A 139 0.23 33.53 -11.22
C GLU A 139 -0.13 32.28 -12.09
N ASP A 140 0.69 31.21 -12.03
CA ASP A 140 0.54 29.94 -12.75
C ASP A 140 0.07 28.76 -11.87
N THR A 141 -0.61 29.03 -10.75
CA THR A 141 -1.04 28.00 -9.79
C THR A 141 -2.16 27.08 -10.27
N SER A 142 -2.82 27.37 -11.40
CA SER A 142 -3.92 26.54 -11.94
C SER A 142 -3.47 25.11 -12.25
N TYR A 143 -2.25 24.96 -12.78
CA TYR A 143 -1.66 23.66 -13.09
C TYR A 143 -1.24 22.90 -11.84
N LEU A 144 -0.63 23.59 -10.88
CA LEU A 144 -0.28 23.00 -9.58
C LEU A 144 -1.52 22.58 -8.80
N LEU A 145 -2.62 23.34 -8.90
CA LEU A 145 -3.89 23.02 -8.27
C LEU A 145 -4.53 21.78 -8.92
N ASN A 146 -4.53 21.68 -10.25
CA ASN A 146 -5.03 20.51 -10.97
C ASN A 146 -4.18 19.26 -10.70
N PHE A 147 -2.86 19.41 -10.65
CA PHE A 147 -1.94 18.33 -10.28
C PHE A 147 -2.19 17.88 -8.83
N ALA A 148 -2.26 18.82 -7.88
CA ALA A 148 -2.55 18.52 -6.47
C ALA A 148 -3.93 17.88 -6.29
N HIS A 149 -4.94 18.29 -7.07
CA HIS A 149 -6.26 17.67 -7.10
C HIS A 149 -6.19 16.22 -7.54
N ASN A 150 -5.45 15.94 -8.60
CA ASN A 150 -5.35 14.60 -9.19
C ASN A 150 -4.53 13.65 -8.31
N VAL A 151 -3.41 14.11 -7.75
CA VAL A 151 -2.56 13.30 -6.85
C VAL A 151 -3.23 13.07 -5.49
N SER A 152 -4.00 14.04 -4.98
CA SER A 152 -4.72 13.86 -3.70
C SER A 152 -5.98 13.00 -3.82
N SER A 153 -6.30 12.49 -5.02
CA SER A 153 -7.47 11.64 -5.21
C SER A 153 -7.26 10.27 -4.54
N PRO A 154 -8.14 9.85 -3.60
CA PRO A 154 -7.99 8.56 -2.93
C PRO A 154 -8.07 7.35 -3.88
N TRP A 155 -8.65 7.55 -5.07
CA TRP A 155 -8.85 6.50 -6.06
C TRP A 155 -7.52 5.96 -6.59
N LEU A 156 -6.53 6.83 -6.76
CA LEU A 156 -5.18 6.50 -7.25
C LEU A 156 -4.40 5.57 -6.32
N TYR A 157 -4.78 5.48 -5.06
CA TYR A 157 -4.07 4.64 -4.07
C TYR A 157 -4.81 3.34 -3.75
N LEU A 158 -6.04 3.17 -4.25
CA LEU A 158 -6.83 1.99 -3.92
C LEU A 158 -6.38 0.77 -4.71
N ASP A 159 -6.14 0.93 -6.01
CA ASP A 159 -5.60 -0.11 -6.90
C ASP A 159 -4.16 -0.49 -6.55
N ASP A 160 -3.35 0.47 -6.10
CA ASP A 160 -2.01 0.24 -5.55
C ASP A 160 -1.97 -0.84 -4.45
N ILE A 161 -2.97 -0.85 -3.55
CA ILE A 161 -3.06 -1.86 -2.49
C ILE A 161 -3.28 -3.25 -3.09
N PHE A 162 -4.11 -3.36 -4.13
CA PHE A 162 -4.31 -4.60 -4.85
C PHE A 162 -3.02 -5.01 -5.58
N GLY A 163 -2.41 -4.09 -6.33
CA GLY A 163 -1.18 -4.31 -7.10
C GLY A 163 0.02 -4.68 -6.23
N ALA A 164 0.12 -4.14 -5.02
CA ALA A 164 1.15 -4.53 -4.07
C ALA A 164 0.92 -5.92 -3.48
N SER A 165 -0.34 -6.37 -3.31
CA SER A 165 -0.65 -7.66 -2.67
C SER A 165 -0.48 -8.88 -3.59
N LEU A 166 -0.80 -8.73 -4.88
CA LEU A 166 -0.88 -9.82 -5.85
C LEU A 166 0.47 -10.48 -6.16
N PRO A 167 1.59 -9.76 -6.34
CA PRO A 167 2.90 -10.37 -6.58
C PRO A 167 3.38 -11.22 -5.40
N PHE A 168 3.11 -10.78 -4.17
CA PHE A 168 3.42 -11.56 -2.96
C PHE A 168 2.55 -12.79 -2.81
N LEU A 169 1.29 -12.71 -3.25
CA LEU A 169 0.42 -13.87 -3.33
C LEU A 169 0.91 -14.88 -4.37
N LEU A 170 1.25 -14.42 -5.58
CA LEU A 170 1.83 -15.26 -6.62
C LEU A 170 3.15 -15.90 -6.15
N GLY A 171 4.03 -15.11 -5.53
CA GLY A 171 5.28 -15.58 -4.97
C GLY A 171 5.10 -16.64 -3.89
N ALA A 172 4.06 -16.54 -3.06
CA ALA A 172 3.70 -17.56 -2.07
C ALA A 172 3.30 -18.91 -2.70
N LEU A 173 2.74 -18.89 -3.91
CA LEU A 173 2.33 -20.07 -4.67
C LEU A 173 3.46 -20.64 -5.56
N VAL A 174 4.36 -19.79 -6.04
CA VAL A 174 5.46 -20.19 -6.93
C VAL A 174 6.64 -20.76 -6.13
N PHE A 175 7.04 -20.09 -5.05
CA PHE A 175 8.23 -20.47 -4.29
C PHE A 175 7.92 -21.50 -3.20
N ARG A 176 8.73 -22.57 -3.11
CA ARG A 176 8.62 -23.59 -2.05
C ARG A 176 9.34 -23.20 -0.75
N ARG A 177 10.42 -22.41 -0.82
CA ARG A 177 11.24 -21.98 0.33
C ARG A 177 11.57 -20.49 0.21
N SER A 178 11.69 -19.81 1.35
CA SER A 178 12.01 -18.37 1.45
C SER A 178 11.12 -17.50 0.56
N LYS A 179 9.80 -17.71 0.68
CA LYS A 179 8.76 -17.22 -0.24
C LYS A 179 8.81 -15.69 -0.37
N THR A 180 8.82 -14.97 0.74
CA THR A 180 8.90 -13.50 0.76
C THR A 180 10.19 -12.99 0.13
N ALA A 181 11.35 -13.48 0.59
CA ALA A 181 12.65 -13.01 0.11
C ALA A 181 12.85 -13.25 -1.40
N LYS A 182 12.44 -14.42 -1.92
CA LYS A 182 12.52 -14.71 -3.35
C LYS A 182 11.55 -13.89 -4.18
N THR A 183 10.39 -13.53 -3.63
CA THR A 183 9.46 -12.63 -4.30
C THR A 183 10.08 -11.24 -4.43
N ILE A 184 10.62 -10.69 -3.35
CA ILE A 184 11.31 -9.39 -3.36
C ILE A 184 12.46 -9.41 -4.37
N LEU A 185 13.31 -10.45 -4.34
CA LEU A 185 14.42 -10.59 -5.28
C LEU A 185 13.94 -10.67 -6.74
N SER A 186 12.84 -11.38 -7.00
CA SER A 186 12.25 -11.48 -8.34
C SER A 186 11.70 -10.13 -8.81
N LEU A 187 11.04 -9.38 -7.92
CA LEU A 187 10.52 -8.04 -8.24
C LEU A 187 11.65 -7.06 -8.55
N ILE A 188 12.73 -7.08 -7.77
CA ILE A 188 13.93 -6.27 -8.03
C ILE A 188 14.55 -6.65 -9.39
N GLY A 189 14.67 -7.95 -9.69
CA GLY A 189 15.19 -8.40 -10.97
C GLY A 189 14.34 -7.93 -12.15
N ILE A 190 13.01 -8.03 -12.03
CA ILE A 190 12.07 -7.58 -13.06
C ILE A 190 12.14 -6.06 -13.21
N SER A 191 12.20 -5.30 -12.11
CA SER A 191 12.26 -3.84 -12.16
C SER A 191 13.53 -3.35 -12.87
N ILE A 192 14.68 -3.97 -12.61
CA ILE A 192 15.94 -3.65 -13.30
C ILE A 192 15.82 -3.88 -14.80
N VAL A 193 15.29 -5.04 -15.21
CA VAL A 193 15.11 -5.36 -16.65
C VAL A 193 14.15 -4.36 -17.29
N PHE A 194 13.04 -4.04 -16.62
CA PHE A 194 12.06 -3.08 -17.12
C PHE A 194 12.67 -1.68 -17.25
N SER A 195 13.43 -1.21 -16.27
CA SER A 195 14.12 0.08 -16.31
C SER A 195 15.12 0.19 -17.47
N ILE A 196 15.87 -0.88 -17.76
CA ILE A 196 16.80 -0.91 -18.90
C ILE A 196 16.04 -0.84 -20.23
N LEU A 197 14.92 -1.55 -20.34
CA LEU A 197 14.08 -1.55 -21.55
C LEU A 197 13.35 -0.22 -21.75
N SER A 198 12.93 0.45 -20.67
CA SER A 198 12.20 1.73 -20.73
C SER A 198 13.10 2.93 -20.97
N ALA A 199 14.39 2.87 -20.61
CA ALA A 199 15.34 3.97 -20.76
C ALA A 199 15.30 4.70 -22.12
N PRO A 200 15.40 4.03 -23.29
CA PRO A 200 15.36 4.72 -24.58
C PRO A 200 14.00 5.38 -24.87
N PHE A 201 12.90 4.84 -24.31
CA PHE A 201 11.58 5.46 -24.48
C PHE A 201 11.45 6.72 -23.64
N ILE A 202 12.01 6.70 -22.43
CA ILE A 202 12.01 7.84 -21.51
C ILE A 202 12.83 9.00 -22.09
N ASP A 203 14.00 8.72 -22.68
CA ASP A 203 14.83 9.76 -23.29
C ASP A 203 14.10 10.46 -24.46
N ASN A 204 13.53 9.68 -25.38
CA ASN A 204 12.72 10.21 -26.48
C ASN A 204 11.46 10.93 -26.00
N PHE A 205 10.84 10.44 -24.92
CA PHE A 205 9.68 11.05 -24.30
C PHE A 205 10.03 12.42 -23.73
N PHE A 206 11.12 12.54 -22.97
CA PHE A 206 11.54 13.82 -22.41
C PHE A 206 11.87 14.83 -23.50
N GLU A 207 12.62 14.44 -24.54
CA GLU A 207 12.94 15.32 -25.67
C GLU A 207 11.67 15.85 -26.35
N THR A 208 10.71 14.96 -26.65
CA THR A 208 9.43 15.35 -27.26
C THR A 208 8.56 16.20 -26.32
N THR A 209 8.66 15.98 -25.01
CA THR A 209 7.88 16.68 -23.97
C THR A 209 8.38 18.11 -23.78
N PHE A 210 9.70 18.33 -23.77
CA PHE A 210 10.27 19.68 -23.65
C PHE A 210 9.97 20.55 -24.87
N ASP A 211 9.84 19.94 -26.05
CA ASP A 211 9.53 20.67 -27.28
C ASP A 211 8.02 20.99 -27.46
N ASN A 212 7.11 20.29 -26.76
CA ASN A 212 5.66 20.40 -26.93
C ASN A 212 4.89 20.56 -25.61
N ILE A 213 5.35 21.49 -24.76
CA ILE A 213 4.80 21.74 -23.42
C ILE A 213 3.27 22.01 -23.44
N ASP A 214 2.78 22.77 -24.44
CA ASP A 214 1.37 23.18 -24.54
C ASP A 214 0.38 22.03 -24.81
N ILE A 215 0.84 20.97 -25.51
CA ILE A 215 0.02 19.79 -25.85
C ILE A 215 -0.10 18.85 -24.63
N PHE A 216 0.95 18.80 -23.82
CA PHE A 216 1.02 17.93 -22.64
C PHE A 216 0.24 18.49 -21.44
N GLU A 217 0.23 19.82 -21.31
CA GLU A 217 -0.44 20.53 -20.22
C GLU A 217 -1.96 20.27 -20.16
N ASN A 218 -2.60 20.10 -21.32
CA ASN A 218 -4.07 20.00 -21.41
C ASN A 218 -4.61 18.56 -21.47
N ASP A 219 -3.88 17.59 -22.04
CA ASP A 219 -4.44 16.24 -22.29
C ASP A 219 -3.89 15.13 -21.37
N ILE A 220 -2.64 15.21 -20.90
CA ILE A 220 -2.01 14.09 -20.18
C ILE A 220 -2.08 14.27 -18.67
N PHE A 221 -1.81 15.48 -18.15
CA PHE A 221 -1.93 15.75 -16.71
C PHE A 221 -3.39 15.77 -16.22
N THR A 222 -4.33 16.11 -17.09
CA THR A 222 -5.77 16.04 -16.82
C THR A 222 -6.28 14.61 -16.73
N ASN A 223 -5.74 13.71 -17.56
CA ASN A 223 -6.13 12.30 -17.60
C ASN A 223 -5.17 11.36 -16.84
N LEU A 224 -4.23 11.91 -16.07
CA LEU A 224 -3.20 11.13 -15.36
C LEU A 224 -3.79 10.04 -14.45
N PRO A 225 -4.84 10.29 -13.63
CA PRO A 225 -5.46 9.24 -12.83
C PRO A 225 -6.06 8.11 -13.67
N LEU A 226 -6.57 8.43 -14.87
CA LEU A 226 -7.21 7.47 -15.75
C LEU A 226 -6.15 6.60 -16.45
N ILE A 227 -5.05 7.19 -16.92
CA ILE A 227 -3.93 6.46 -17.51
C ILE A 227 -3.32 5.49 -16.49
N ASP A 228 -3.11 5.97 -15.28
CA ASP A 228 -2.57 5.19 -14.15
C ASP A 228 -3.49 4.00 -13.81
N THR A 229 -4.78 4.27 -13.58
CA THR A 229 -5.79 3.22 -13.32
C THR A 229 -5.82 2.17 -14.45
N ILE A 230 -5.72 2.58 -15.72
CA ILE A 230 -5.70 1.63 -16.85
C ILE A 230 -4.42 0.78 -16.83
N SER A 231 -3.26 1.38 -16.61
CA SER A 231 -1.99 0.65 -16.51
C SER A 231 -2.05 -0.40 -15.40
N ASP A 232 -2.49 0.01 -14.22
CA ASP A 232 -2.52 -0.84 -13.04
C ASP A 232 -3.56 -1.96 -13.16
N THR A 233 -4.72 -1.68 -13.75
CA THR A 233 -5.71 -2.73 -14.03
C THR A 233 -5.17 -3.80 -14.99
N ILE A 234 -4.39 -3.43 -16.01
CA ILE A 234 -3.76 -4.41 -16.92
C ILE A 234 -2.76 -5.28 -16.16
N VAL A 235 -1.87 -4.68 -15.36
CA VAL A 235 -0.87 -5.42 -14.56
C VAL A 235 -1.55 -6.34 -13.54
N ASN A 236 -2.59 -5.85 -12.87
CA ASN A 236 -3.39 -6.62 -11.92
C ASN A 236 -4.06 -7.83 -12.58
N LEU A 237 -4.63 -7.66 -13.78
CA LEU A 237 -5.22 -8.76 -14.55
C LEU A 237 -4.18 -9.83 -14.91
N LEU A 238 -2.96 -9.44 -15.28
CA LEU A 238 -1.87 -10.38 -15.56
C LEU A 238 -1.50 -11.21 -14.33
N PHE A 239 -1.36 -10.58 -13.16
CA PHE A 239 -1.10 -11.30 -11.92
C PHE A 239 -2.25 -12.22 -11.52
N LEU A 240 -3.49 -11.76 -11.65
CA LEU A 240 -4.69 -12.57 -11.38
C LEU A 240 -4.73 -13.82 -12.27
N ALA A 241 -4.48 -13.67 -13.57
CA ALA A 241 -4.41 -14.79 -14.50
C ALA A 241 -3.27 -15.76 -14.11
N ALA A 242 -2.08 -15.26 -13.79
CA ALA A 242 -0.94 -16.08 -13.37
C ALA A 242 -1.25 -16.88 -12.09
N ILE A 243 -1.89 -16.26 -11.10
CA ILE A 243 -2.33 -16.92 -9.87
C ILE A 243 -3.33 -18.03 -10.19
N TYR A 244 -4.34 -17.76 -11.02
CA TYR A 244 -5.36 -18.74 -11.38
C TYR A 244 -4.78 -19.97 -12.09
N PHE A 245 -3.92 -19.77 -13.09
CA PHE A 245 -3.25 -20.87 -13.80
C PHE A 245 -2.32 -21.65 -12.87
N LYS A 246 -1.60 -20.97 -11.97
CA LYS A 246 -0.76 -21.65 -10.98
C LYS A 246 -1.59 -22.48 -10.00
N LEU A 247 -2.74 -21.97 -9.58
CA LEU A 247 -3.65 -22.68 -8.68
C LEU A 247 -4.21 -23.94 -9.34
N LYS A 248 -4.59 -23.87 -10.62
CA LYS A 248 -5.10 -25.02 -11.39
C LYS A 248 -4.04 -26.11 -11.60
N THR A 249 -2.76 -25.74 -11.65
CA THR A 249 -1.66 -26.70 -11.83
C THR A 249 -1.18 -27.33 -10.51
N LEU A 250 -1.60 -26.80 -9.35
CA LEU A 250 -1.33 -27.40 -8.04
C LEU A 250 -2.24 -28.62 -7.82
N LYS A 251 -1.76 -29.80 -8.22
CA LYS A 251 -2.34 -31.09 -7.84
C LYS A 251 -1.78 -31.51 -6.48
N HIS A 252 -2.66 -31.76 -5.52
CA HIS A 252 -2.38 -32.53 -4.30
C HIS A 252 -2.98 -33.91 -4.43
#